data_AF-A0A119USZ3-F1
#
_entry.id   AF-A0A119USZ3-F1
#
_cell.length_a   1.000
_cell.length_b   1.000
_cell.length_c   1.000
_cell.angle_alpha   90.00
_cell.angle_beta   90.00
_cell.angle_gamma   90.00
#
_symmetry.space_group_name_H-M   'P 1'
#
loop_
_entity.id
_entity.type
_entity.pdbx_description
1 polymer ?
#
loop_
_entity_poly.entity_id
_entity_poly.type
_entity_poly.pdbx_seq_one_letter_code
_entity_poly.pdbx_strand_id
1 'polypeptide(L)' 'MQTDSVMEYHGCEVRPVVTATEKGRYAAAAVVTDRAGEIRTLGVDGDFANAQAARDEALELAVAWIQQRSVVSERYVRRI' A
#
# COMPACT_ATOMS: atom_id res chain seq x y z
N MET A 1 5.93 10.89 17.96
CA MET A 1 6.57 10.77 16.63
C MET A 1 5.74 9.79 15.83
N GLN A 2 4.74 10.28 15.09
CA GLN A 2 3.95 9.49 14.16
C GLN A 2 4.70 9.56 12.84
N THR A 3 5.36 8.47 12.44
CA THR A 3 6.09 8.42 11.19
C THR A 3 5.10 8.33 10.05
N ASP A 4 4.65 9.49 9.57
CA ASP A 4 4.20 9.69 8.19
C ASP A 4 5.34 9.31 7.24
N SER A 5 5.66 8.01 7.16
CA SER A 5 6.60 7.50 6.15
C SER A 5 5.80 7.29 4.89
N VAL A 6 5.42 8.40 4.29
CA VAL A 6 5.07 8.43 2.87
C VAL A 6 6.33 8.02 2.13
N MET A 7 6.23 6.97 1.33
CA MET A 7 7.31 6.48 0.49
C MET A 7 6.92 6.69 -0.96
N GLU A 8 7.77 7.37 -1.72
CA GLU A 8 7.55 7.52 -3.15
C GLU A 8 8.13 6.29 -3.88
N TYR A 9 7.29 5.60 -4.65
CA TYR A 9 7.67 4.40 -5.38
C TYR A 9 7.14 4.45 -6.81
N HIS A 10 8.04 4.45 -7.79
CA HIS A 10 7.69 4.64 -9.22
C HIS A 10 6.80 5.89 -9.44
N GLY A 11 7.02 6.95 -8.67
CA GLY A 11 6.22 8.19 -8.68
C GLY A 11 4.79 8.03 -8.17
N CYS A 12 4.45 6.91 -7.55
CA CYS A 12 3.27 6.82 -6.70
C CYS A 12 3.68 7.11 -5.26
N GLU A 13 2.88 7.87 -4.52
CA GLU A 13 3.06 8.04 -3.08
C GLU A 13 2.35 6.91 -2.34
N VAL A 14 3.10 6.17 -1.53
CA VAL A 14 2.59 5.08 -0.71
C VAL A 14 2.56 5.52 0.75
N ARG A 15 1.39 5.49 1.37
CA ARG A 15 1.19 5.80 2.79
C ARG A 15 0.59 4.59 3.51
N PRO A 16 1.37 3.87 4.34
CA PRO A 16 0.82 2.80 5.15
C PRO A 16 0.02 3.37 6.33
N VAL A 17 -1.15 2.79 6.58
CA VAL A 17 -2.08 3.13 7.65
C VAL A 17 -2.28 1.88 8.50
N VAL A 18 -1.90 1.96 9.76
CA VAL A 18 -2.10 0.88 10.73
C VAL A 18 -3.16 1.30 11.73
N THR A 19 -4.18 0.47 11.87
CA THR A 19 -5.30 0.68 12.76
C THR A 19 -5.28 -0.37 13.85
N ALA A 20 -5.15 0.06 15.11
CA ALA A 20 -5.30 -0.86 16.24
C ALA A 20 -6.76 -1.30 16.37
N THR A 21 -6.99 -2.60 16.54
CA THR A 21 -8.30 -3.20 16.79
C THR A 21 -8.45 -3.57 18.26
N GLU A 22 -9.68 -3.77 18.73
CA GLU A 22 -10.02 -3.93 20.15
C GLU A 22 -9.39 -5.15 20.86
N LYS A 23 -8.65 -6.01 20.17
CA LYS A 23 -8.05 -7.24 20.71
C LYS A 23 -6.52 -7.20 20.86
N GLY A 24 -5.91 -6.02 20.84
CA GLY A 24 -4.45 -5.90 20.80
C GLY A 24 -3.87 -6.40 19.49
N ARG A 25 -4.69 -6.36 18.44
CA ARG A 25 -4.33 -6.71 17.08
C ARG A 25 -4.35 -5.45 16.22
N TYR A 26 -3.71 -5.53 15.08
CA TYR A 26 -3.55 -4.40 14.17
C TYR A 26 -4.08 -4.82 12.81
N ALA A 27 -4.96 -4.01 12.26
CA ALA A 27 -5.32 -4.03 10.85
C ALA A 27 -4.38 -3.07 10.12
N ALA A 28 -4.06 -3.38 8.87
CA ALA A 28 -3.24 -2.54 8.04
C ALA A 28 -3.89 -2.28 6.69
N ALA A 29 -3.64 -1.09 6.17
CA ALA A 29 -3.99 -0.71 4.83
C ALA A 29 -2.87 0.16 4.25
N ALA A 30 -2.71 0.15 2.93
CA ALA A 30 -1.83 1.08 2.24
C ALA A 30 -2.64 1.97 1.32
N VAL A 31 -2.41 3.27 1.44
CA VAL A 31 -2.99 4.27 0.54
C VAL A 31 -1.94 4.60 -0.50
N VAL A 32 -2.20 4.23 -1.75
CA VAL A 32 -1.37 4.54 -2.90
C VAL A 32 -2.00 5.71 -3.65
N THR A 33 -1.26 6.78 -3.85
CA THR A 33 -1.66 7.93 -4.67
C THR A 33 -0.79 7.96 -5.91
N ASP A 34 -1.40 7.81 -7.08
CA ASP A 34 -0.69 7.89 -8.36
C ASP A 34 -0.36 9.35 -8.73
N ARG A 35 0.55 9.55 -9.68
CA ARG A 35 0.89 10.85 -10.27
C ARG A 35 -0.33 11.57 -10.87
N ALA A 36 -1.30 10.80 -11.36
CA ALA A 36 -2.57 11.31 -11.86
C ALA A 36 -3.50 11.82 -10.73
N GLY A 37 -3.10 11.70 -9.47
CA GLY A 37 -3.91 12.01 -8.29
C GLY A 37 -4.93 10.93 -7.95
N GLU A 38 -4.88 9.77 -8.61
CA GLU A 38 -5.75 8.64 -8.28
C GLU A 38 -5.34 8.02 -6.94
N ILE A 39 -6.26 8.05 -5.97
CA ILE A 39 -6.05 7.47 -4.66
C ILE A 39 -6.68 6.07 -4.63
N ARG A 40 -5.87 5.08 -4.24
CA ARG A 40 -6.29 3.69 -4.06
C ARG A 40 -5.93 3.23 -2.67
N THR A 41 -6.90 2.65 -1.97
CA THR A 41 -6.67 2.04 -0.66
C THR A 41 -6.62 0.52 -0.84
N LEU A 42 -5.55 -0.09 -0.37
CA LEU A 42 -5.29 -1.53 -0.38
C LEU A 42 -5.38 -2.02 1.06
N GLY A 43 -6.43 -2.75 1.39
CA GLY A 43 -6.55 -3.42 2.69
C GLY A 43 -5.65 -4.65 2.74
N VAL A 44 -4.92 -4.82 3.83
CA VAL A 44 -4.19 -6.06 4.09
C VAL A 44 -5.15 -7.02 4.76
N ASP A 45 -5.43 -8.15 4.11
CA ASP A 45 -6.17 -9.25 4.71
C ASP A 45 -5.26 -9.96 5.74
N GLY A 46 -5.30 -9.48 6.98
CA GLY A 46 -4.49 -10.02 8.06
C GLY A 46 -4.75 -9.32 9.38
N ASP A 47 -4.75 -10.12 10.45
CA ASP A 47 -4.82 -9.63 11.82
C ASP A 47 -3.43 -9.76 12.46
N PHE A 48 -2.72 -8.64 12.59
CA PHE A 48 -1.32 -8.61 13.00
C PHE A 48 -1.20 -8.42 14.51
N ALA A 49 -0.31 -9.17 15.15
CA ALA A 49 -0.01 -8.99 16.57
C ALA A 49 0.90 -7.77 16.85
N ASN A 50 1.51 -7.19 15.81
CA ASN A 50 2.43 -6.07 15.93
C ASN A 50 2.14 -5.02 14.85
N ALA A 51 2.08 -3.75 15.26
CA ALA A 51 1.87 -2.61 14.37
C ALA A 51 2.97 -2.49 13.30
N GLN A 52 4.22 -2.82 13.65
CA GLN A 52 5.33 -2.77 12.71
C GLN A 52 5.17 -3.83 11.61
N ALA A 53 4.86 -5.07 11.98
CA ALA A 53 4.60 -6.13 11.01
C ALA A 53 3.41 -5.80 10.09
N ALA A 54 2.34 -5.23 10.64
CA ALA A 54 1.19 -4.78 9.87
C ALA A 54 1.59 -3.69 8.84
N ARG A 55 2.45 -2.77 9.25
CA ARG A 55 2.98 -1.70 8.40
C ARG A 55 3.85 -2.24 7.26
N ASP A 56 4.79 -3.11 7.58
CA ASP A 56 5.69 -3.72 6.61
C ASP A 56 4.88 -4.50 5.56
N GLU A 57 3.87 -5.27 5.98
CA GLU A 57 2.98 -5.99 5.04
C GLU A 57 2.18 -5.04 4.15
N ALA A 58 1.68 -3.92 4.69
CA ALA A 58 0.98 -2.91 3.91
C ALA A 58 1.88 -2.30 2.83
N LEU A 59 3.15 -2.07 3.18
CA LEU A 59 4.14 -1.52 2.26
C LEU A 59 4.42 -2.50 1.12
N GLU A 60 4.69 -3.77 1.46
CA GLU A 60 4.95 -4.82 0.48
C GLU A 60 3.75 -5.00 -0.47
N LEU A 61 2.52 -4.99 0.06
CA LEU A 61 1.31 -5.08 -0.74
C LEU A 61 1.17 -3.91 -1.72
N ALA A 62 1.47 -2.69 -1.27
CA ALA A 62 1.44 -1.50 -2.13
C ALA A 62 2.49 -1.57 -3.24
N VAL A 63 3.72 -1.97 -2.91
CA VAL A 63 4.80 -2.14 -3.88
C VAL A 63 4.42 -3.21 -4.92
N ALA A 64 3.93 -4.37 -4.48
CA ALA A 64 3.47 -5.44 -5.35
C ALA A 64 2.34 -4.96 -6.27
N TRP A 65 1.39 -4.18 -5.75
CA TRP A 65 0.29 -3.62 -6.54
C TRP A 65 0.77 -2.62 -7.59
N ILE A 66 1.71 -1.72 -7.24
CA ILE A 66 2.28 -0.75 -8.19
C ILE A 66 3.05 -1.50 -9.29
N GLN A 67 3.85 -2.50 -8.93
CA GLN A 67 4.55 -3.33 -9.92
C GLN A 67 3.56 -4.07 -10.84
N GLN A 68 2.49 -4.64 -10.28
CA GLN A 68 1.45 -5.31 -11.07
C GLN A 68 0.74 -4.32 -12.01
N ARG A 69 0.44 -3.09 -11.55
CA ARG A 69 -0.17 -2.04 -12.38
C ARG A 69 0.76 -1.59 -13.52
N SER A 70 2.06 -1.54 -13.27
CA SER A 70 3.06 -1.26 -14.31
C SER A 70 3.04 -2.35 -15.39
N VAL A 71 3.06 -3.63 -15.00
CA VAL A 71 2.99 -4.77 -15.93
C VAL A 71 1.67 -4.79 -16.72
N VAL A 72 0.55 -4.44 -16.11
CA VAL A 72 -0.75 -4.35 -16.79
C VAL A 72 -0.79 -3.15 -17.74
N SER A 73 -0.23 -1.99 -17.36
CA SER A 73 -0.15 -0.81 -18.24
C SER A 73 0.70 -1.11 -19.47
N GLU A 74 1.88 -1.71 -19.31
CA GLU A 74 2.75 -2.12 -20.43
C GLU A 74 2.07 -3.12 -21.39
N ARG A 75 1.25 -4.03 -20.85
CA ARG A 75 0.47 -4.97 -21.66
C ARG A 75 -0.71 -4.31 -22.38
N TYR A 76 -1.30 -3.26 -21.83
CA TYR A 76 -2.38 -2.50 -22.49
C TYR A 76 -1.86 -1.65 -23.66
N VAL A 77 -0.61 -1.17 -23.63
CA VAL A 77 -0.04 -0.42 -24.76
C VAL A 77 0.26 -1.31 -25.97
N ARG A 78 0.38 -2.63 -25.79
CA ARG A 78 0.81 -3.57 -26.85
C ARG A 78 -0.34 -4.28 -27.57
N ARG A 79 -1.57 -3.79 -27.45
CA ARG A 79 -2.70 -4.25 -28.26
C ARG A 79 -3.13 -3.14 -29.23
N ILE A 80 -2.32 -2.91 -30.26
CA ILE A 80 -2.69 -2.21 -31.50
C ILE A 80 -2.11 -3.01 -32.66
#